data_AF-A0A371I202-F1
#
_entry.id   AF-A0A371I202-F1
#
_cell.length_a   1.000
_cell.length_b   1.000
_cell.length_c   1.000
_cell.angle_alpha   90.00
_cell.angle_beta   90.00
_cell.angle_gamma   90.00
#
_symmetry.space_group_name_H-M   'P 1'
#
loop_
_entity.id
_entity.type
_entity.pdbx_description
1 polymer ?
#
loop_
_entity_poly.entity_id
_entity_poly.type
_entity_poly.pdbx_seq_one_letter_code
_entity_poly.pdbx_strand_id
1 'polypeptide(L)'
;MASTTKSKVFDSEEASALVKDLRLTFDCGQTRSYEWRTSQLKALLKLTEEHEQEIVQALHSDLSKSETEAFVQEIRFYVTFCSLNLYLSEISER
;
A
#
# COMPACT_ATOMS: atom_id res chain seq x y z
N MET A 1 -31.11 -9.87 4.75
CA MET A 1 -30.43 -11.16 4.92
C MET A 1 -28.94 -10.87 5.12
N ALA A 2 -28.49 -10.85 6.38
CA ALA A 2 -27.09 -10.59 6.69
C ALA A 2 -26.30 -11.87 6.38
N SER A 3 -25.56 -11.86 5.27
CA SER A 3 -24.63 -12.94 4.94
C SER A 3 -23.46 -12.84 5.90
N THR A 4 -23.46 -13.67 6.94
CA THR A 4 -22.33 -13.89 7.84
C THR A 4 -21.21 -14.58 7.06
N THR A 5 -20.36 -13.81 6.40
CA THR A 5 -19.06 -14.28 5.95
C THR A 5 -18.19 -14.51 7.19
N LYS A 6 -17.97 -15.78 7.54
CA LYS A 6 -16.98 -16.18 8.54
C LYS A 6 -15.63 -15.59 8.11
N SER A 7 -15.18 -14.55 8.80
CA SER A 7 -13.84 -13.99 8.62
C SER A 7 -12.83 -15.08 8.95
N LYS A 8 -12.02 -15.47 7.95
CA LYS A 8 -10.88 -16.35 8.17
C LYS A 8 -9.87 -15.56 9.00
N VAL A 9 -9.62 -16.01 10.23
CA VAL A 9 -8.67 -15.35 11.13
C VAL A 9 -7.26 -15.66 10.63
N PHE A 10 -6.48 -14.61 10.36
CA PHE A 10 -5.06 -14.73 10.03
C PHE A 10 -4.30 -15.21 11.27
N ASP A 11 -3.76 -16.42 11.22
CA ASP A 11 -3.11 -17.08 12.36
C ASP A 11 -1.57 -17.09 12.29
N SER A 12 -0.94 -17.63 13.33
CA SER A 12 0.52 -17.64 13.46
C SER A 12 1.23 -18.50 12.41
N GLU A 13 0.59 -19.58 11.94
CA GLU A 13 1.18 -20.45 10.94
C GLU A 13 1.16 -19.77 9.57
N GLU A 14 0.02 -19.15 9.23
CA GLU A 14 -0.14 -18.33 8.02
C GLU A 14 0.83 -17.14 8.01
N ALA A 15 0.99 -16.45 9.13
CA ALA A 15 1.95 -15.35 9.27
C ALA A 15 3.40 -15.82 9.06
N SER A 16 3.77 -16.97 9.62
CA SER A 16 5.12 -17.52 9.46
C SER A 16 5.38 -17.94 8.01
N ALA A 17 4.39 -18.50 7.32
CA ALA A 17 4.51 -18.87 5.91
C ALA A 17 4.70 -17.61 5.03
N LEU A 18 3.86 -16.58 5.23
CA LEU A 18 3.97 -15.31 4.50
C LEU A 18 5.35 -14.67 4.68
N VAL A 19 5.84 -14.57 5.92
CA VAL A 19 7.16 -13.96 6.20
C VAL A 19 8.30 -14.76 5.57
N LYS A 20 8.19 -16.10 5.53
CA LYS A 20 9.17 -16.95 4.87
C LYS A 20 9.27 -16.63 3.37
N ASP A 21 8.14 -16.49 2.69
CA ASP A 21 8.10 -16.21 1.25
C ASP A 21 8.61 -14.79 0.94
N LEU A 22 8.26 -13.81 1.78
CA LEU A 22 8.78 -12.44 1.66
C LEU A 22 10.30 -12.38 1.85
N ARG A 23 10.86 -13.15 2.80
CA ARG A 23 12.32 -13.25 2.97
C ARG A 23 12.99 -13.86 1.75
N LEU A 24 12.44 -14.93 1.18
CA LEU A 24 12.99 -15.52 -0.05
C LEU A 24 13.01 -14.52 -1.22
N THR A 25 11.95 -13.73 -1.37
CA THR A 25 11.85 -12.67 -2.38
C THR A 25 12.89 -11.56 -2.18
N PHE A 26 13.16 -11.20 -0.93
CA PHE A 26 14.17 -10.23 -0.60
C PHE A 26 15.59 -10.77 -0.82
N ASP A 27 15.88 -11.96 -0.30
CA ASP A 27 17.19 -12.60 -0.31
C ASP A 27 17.64 -12.97 -1.72
N CYS A 28 16.71 -13.25 -2.64
CA CYS A 28 17.02 -13.47 -4.05
C CYS A 28 17.37 -12.17 -4.81
N GLY A 29 17.27 -11.01 -4.15
CA GLY A 29 17.65 -9.71 -4.70
C GLY A 29 16.62 -9.08 -5.63
N GLN A 30 15.43 -9.68 -5.79
CA GLN A 30 14.38 -9.16 -6.69
C GLN A 30 13.98 -7.73 -6.33
N THR A 31 13.95 -7.40 -5.03
CA THR A 31 13.58 -6.08 -4.52
C THR A 31 14.66 -5.00 -4.72
N ARG A 32 15.86 -5.37 -5.16
CA ARG A 32 16.99 -4.43 -5.33
C ARG A 32 16.91 -3.62 -6.63
N SER A 33 16.28 -4.16 -7.67
CA SER A 33 16.28 -3.50 -8.98
C SER A 33 15.46 -2.21 -8.95
N TYR A 34 15.95 -1.21 -9.68
CA TYR A 34 15.27 0.07 -9.84
C TYR A 34 13.87 -0.12 -10.45
N GLU A 35 13.78 -0.94 -11.49
CA GLU A 35 12.53 -1.27 -12.19
C GLU A 35 11.51 -1.89 -11.23
N TRP A 36 11.95 -2.80 -10.36
CA TRP A 36 11.06 -3.39 -9.36
C TRP A 36 10.55 -2.31 -8.41
N ARG A 37 11.43 -1.52 -7.79
CA ARG A 37 11.02 -0.47 -6.83
C ARG A 37 10.06 0.55 -7.45
N THR A 38 10.34 1.01 -8.67
CA THR A 38 9.46 1.95 -9.37
C THR A 38 8.12 1.33 -9.77
N SER A 39 8.10 0.05 -10.16
CA SER A 39 6.84 -0.67 -10.42
C SER A 39 5.96 -0.74 -9.18
N GLN A 40 6.55 -0.98 -8.00
CA GLN A 40 5.81 -1.04 -6.74
C GLN A 40 5.26 0.33 -6.33
N LEU A 41 6.05 1.41 -6.47
CA LEU A 41 5.57 2.77 -6.21
C LEU A 41 4.41 3.17 -7.12
N LYS A 42 4.47 2.81 -8.41
CA LYS A 42 3.36 3.04 -9.36
C LYS A 42 2.12 2.22 -9.00
N ALA A 43 2.29 0.99 -8.53
CA ALA A 43 1.18 0.16 -8.06
C ALA A 43 0.50 0.77 -6.81
N LEU A 44 1.28 1.29 -5.86
CA LEU A 44 0.74 1.98 -4.67
C LEU A 44 -0.01 3.27 -5.02
N LEU A 45 0.51 4.06 -5.96
CA LEU A 45 -0.19 5.23 -6.49
C LEU A 45 -1.55 4.83 -7.08
N LYS A 46 -1.54 3.84 -7.97
CA LYS A 46 -2.75 3.34 -8.62
C LYS A 46 -3.77 2.84 -7.59
N LEU A 47 -3.35 2.06 -6.60
CA LEU A 47 -4.21 1.56 -5.53
C LEU A 47 -4.87 2.72 -4.76
N THR A 48 -4.08 3.74 -4.42
CA THR A 48 -4.58 4.89 -3.65
C THR A 48 -5.59 5.72 -4.46
N GLU A 49 -5.34 5.91 -5.76
CA GLU A 49 -6.24 6.63 -6.66
C GLU A 49 -7.54 5.85 -6.93
N GLU A 50 -7.45 4.54 -7.18
CA GLU A 50 -8.60 3.70 -7.50
C GLU A 50 -9.53 3.48 -6.29
N HIS A 51 -8.96 3.44 -5.07
CA HIS A 51 -9.70 3.14 -3.85
C HIS A 51 -9.81 4.33 -2.88
N GLU A 52 -9.60 5.56 -3.37
CA GLU A 52 -9.59 6.78 -2.53
C GLU A 52 -10.82 6.87 -1.61
N GLN A 53 -12.02 6.71 -2.19
CA GLN A 53 -13.28 6.84 -1.47
C GLN A 53 -13.49 5.70 -0.47
N GLU A 54 -13.05 4.48 -0.81
CA GLU A 54 -13.11 3.34 0.11
C GLU A 54 -12.19 3.57 1.32
N ILE A 55 -11.00 4.12 1.09
CA ILE A 55 -10.05 4.49 2.16
C ILE A 55 -10.65 5.57 3.06
N VAL A 56 -11.22 6.64 2.48
CA VAL A 56 -11.88 7.70 3.26
C VAL A 56 -13.03 7.14 4.11
N GLN A 57 -13.88 6.30 3.52
CA GLN A 57 -15.02 5.72 4.22
C GLN A 57 -14.58 4.79 5.36
N ALA A 58 -13.54 3.98 5.13
CA ALA A 58 -12.95 3.14 6.18
C ALA A 58 -12.39 3.99 7.33
N LEU A 59 -11.63 5.05 7.02
CA LEU A 59 -11.08 5.96 8.02
C LEU A 59 -12.17 6.71 8.81
N HIS A 60 -13.26 7.09 8.15
CA HIS A 60 -14.41 7.66 8.85
C HIS A 60 -15.09 6.62 9.74
N SER A 61 -15.30 5.39 9.26
CA SER A 61 -15.92 4.31 10.05
C SER A 61 -15.10 3.95 11.28
N ASP A 62 -13.78 3.78 11.13
CA ASP A 62 -12.92 3.26 12.18
C ASP A 62 -12.45 4.35 13.15
N LEU A 63 -12.19 5.55 12.64
CA LEU A 63 -11.55 6.63 13.38
C LEU A 63 -12.38 7.92 13.46
N SER A 64 -13.54 7.98 12.81
CA SER A 64 -14.36 9.20 12.71
C SER A 64 -13.61 10.41 12.11
N LYS A 65 -12.58 10.15 11.28
CA LYS A 65 -11.88 11.23 10.55
C LYS A 65 -12.85 11.88 9.56
N SER A 66 -12.80 13.22 9.48
CA SER A 66 -13.50 13.93 8.41
C SER A 66 -12.88 13.60 7.06
N GLU A 67 -13.66 13.68 5.98
CA GLU A 67 -13.20 13.43 4.61
C GLU A 67 -11.97 14.28 4.27
N THR A 68 -11.99 15.58 4.61
CA THR A 68 -10.86 16.48 4.34
C THR A 68 -9.60 16.05 5.09
N GLU A 69 -9.73 15.63 6.34
CA GLU A 69 -8.59 15.17 7.13
C GLU A 69 -8.00 13.87 6.56
N ALA A 70 -8.86 12.89 6.30
CA ALA A 70 -8.47 11.61 5.68
C ALA A 70 -7.78 11.84 4.33
N PHE A 71 -8.35 12.70 3.49
CA PHE A 71 -7.78 13.04 2.20
C PHE A 71 -6.40 13.70 2.31
N VAL A 72 -6.26 14.72 3.16
CA VAL A 72 -4.98 15.45 3.27
C VAL A 72 -3.89 14.59 3.88
N GLN A 73 -4.19 13.88 4.96
CA GLN A 73 -3.18 13.13 5.73
C GLN A 73 -2.83 11.78 5.11
N GLU A 74 -3.82 11.04 4.58
CA GLU A 74 -3.61 9.64 4.17
C GLU A 74 -3.61 9.45 2.65
N ILE A 75 -4.20 10.35 1.87
CA ILE A 75 -4.23 10.22 0.41
C ILE A 75 -3.21 11.15 -0.23
N ARG A 76 -3.38 12.47 -0.04
CA ARG A 76 -2.53 13.48 -0.67
C ARG A 76 -1.08 13.31 -0.27
N PHE A 77 -0.81 13.08 1.02
CA PHE A 77 0.56 12.86 1.50
C PHE A 77 1.24 11.69 0.78
N TYR A 78 0.56 10.54 0.68
CA TYR A 78 1.10 9.35 0.01
C TYR A 78 1.31 9.56 -1.48
N VAL A 79 0.34 10.18 -2.17
CA VAL A 79 0.46 10.49 -3.60
C VAL A 79 1.65 11.41 -3.87
N THR A 80 1.81 12.46 -3.06
CA THR A 80 2.95 13.39 -3.18
C THR A 80 4.26 12.67 -2.88
N PHE A 81 4.33 11.84 -1.84
CA PHE A 81 5.52 11.08 -1.49
C PHE A 81 5.96 10.13 -2.61
N CYS A 82 5.04 9.32 -3.13
CA CYS A 82 5.36 8.36 -4.20
C CYS A 82 5.74 9.07 -5.50
N SER A 83 5.02 10.13 -5.87
CA SER A 83 5.34 10.94 -7.06
C SER A 83 6.72 11.57 -6.97
N LEU A 84 7.08 12.13 -5.80
CA LEU A 84 8.40 12.72 -5.58
C LEU A 84 9.51 11.67 -5.65
N ASN A 85 9.32 10.50 -5.04
CA ASN A 85 10.31 9.43 -5.07
C ASN A 85 10.54 8.91 -6.50
N LEU A 86 9.48 8.75 -7.29
CA LEU A 86 9.59 8.37 -8.70
C LEU A 86 10.36 9.43 -9.52
N TYR A 87 10.11 10.71 -9.26
CA TYR A 87 10.80 11.78 -9.96
C TYR A 87 12.29 11.85 -9.58
N LEU A 88 12.61 11.75 -8.30
CA LEU A 88 14.01 11.74 -7.83
C LEU A 88 14.76 10.50 -8.31
N SER A 89 14.08 9.35 -8.39
CA SER A 89 14.67 8.11 -8.87
C SER A 89 14.98 8.22 -10.38
N GLU A 90 14.11 8.85 -11.16
CA GLU A 90 14.36 9.13 -12.59
C GLU A 90 15.52 10.10 -12.83
N ILE A 91 15.75 11.05 -11.92
CA ILE A 91 16.89 11.97 -11.99
C ILE A 91 18.21 11.25 -11.66
N SER A 92 18.22 10.37 -10.66
CA SER A 92 19.44 9.68 -10.21
C SER A 92 19.98 8.67 -11.22
N GLU A 93 19.16 8.20 -12.16
CA GLU A 93 19.54 7.24 -13.22
C GLU A 93 19.94 7.95 -14.54
N ARG A 94 19.91 9.30 -14.58
CA ARG A 94 20.42 10.12 -15.69
C ARG A 94 21.84 10.61 -15.40
#